data_AF-A0A7Y2FZB0-F1
#
_entry.id   AF-A0A7Y2FZB0-F1
#
_cell.length_a   1.000
_cell.length_b   1.000
_cell.length_c   1.000
_cell.angle_alpha   90.00
_cell.angle_beta   90.00
_cell.angle_gamma   90.00
#
_symmetry.space_group_name_H-M   'P 1'
#
loop_
_entity.id
_entity.type
_entity.pdbx_description
1 polymer ?
#
loop_
_entity_poly.entity_id
_entity_poly.type
_entity_poly.pdbx_seq_one_letter_code
_entity_poly.pdbx_strand_id
1 'polypeptide(L)'
;MAEDDFFEKVGDFLGRKARNLRDRLTFDETDLIRAVGKNMNSEVDRVLAAGVDPNIADIIGRRPLVMAVDNNNVEIAQMLLGAGADPNLSGKDTLALTKAVFWENEELILALLEAGADEEQAGPDGKTAMEEARSTGVERLISLIRDFEARRKEKSIKKDKELHQRQKAQAQKAKDNREKVEARLQEEAQEKAKSETLSRYPSSTKDPLLALVQAIHEQDEDAIALLILQVENLNAFEPHTKTTPLLEAIKSKNAFATGLLLERGADPLVEVEGTNYSGFSQAVRQKAYGLVSKILEGRTEEAKEAMNDPKQDISPQFMAYKDPRLFNLLLKGGADPFWGGSEGQSPVIKAIAKGSIGILPVLSRHQVDLNAVIDDKSVIQWAIFYNRKDWVEGLLAEGVTKQDDLVEYTRKLGGRDEIADYLSK
;
A
#
# COMPACT_ATOMS: atom_id res chain seq x y z
N MET A 1 -53.31 -8.65 -27.56
CA MET A 1 -53.46 -9.54 -28.74
C MET A 1 -52.34 -10.59 -28.77
N ALA A 2 -52.15 -11.37 -27.69
CA ALA A 2 -51.06 -12.36 -27.62
C ALA A 2 -51.52 -13.74 -27.08
N GLU A 3 -52.82 -13.91 -26.79
CA GLU A 3 -53.37 -15.17 -26.24
C GLU A 3 -53.89 -16.12 -27.32
N ASP A 4 -54.38 -15.61 -28.47
CA ASP A 4 -54.88 -16.44 -29.57
C ASP A 4 -53.77 -17.24 -30.29
N ASP A 5 -52.54 -16.75 -30.27
CA ASP A 5 -51.37 -17.39 -30.88
C ASP A 5 -50.87 -18.61 -30.06
N PHE A 6 -51.17 -18.68 -28.75
CA PHE A 6 -50.74 -19.78 -27.89
C PHE A 6 -51.52 -21.06 -28.17
N PHE A 7 -52.86 -20.99 -28.24
CA PHE A 7 -53.70 -22.17 -28.45
C PHE A 7 -53.62 -22.71 -29.87
N GLU A 8 -53.42 -21.85 -30.87
CA GLU A 8 -53.14 -22.27 -32.25
C GLU A 8 -51.80 -23.01 -32.33
N LYS A 9 -50.73 -22.47 -31.71
CA LYS A 9 -49.41 -23.13 -31.60
C LYS A 9 -49.45 -24.45 -30.84
N VAL A 10 -50.22 -24.52 -29.74
CA VAL A 10 -50.38 -25.75 -28.95
C VAL A 10 -51.21 -26.79 -29.71
N GLY A 11 -52.25 -26.37 -30.43
CA GLY A 11 -53.03 -27.24 -31.31
C GLY A 11 -52.18 -27.81 -32.45
N ASP A 12 -51.34 -26.99 -33.08
CA ASP A 12 -50.38 -27.40 -34.10
C ASP A 12 -49.31 -28.35 -33.53
N PHE A 13 -48.78 -28.05 -32.34
CA PHE A 13 -47.80 -28.87 -31.63
C PHE A 13 -48.36 -30.26 -31.26
N LEU A 14 -49.58 -30.31 -30.72
CA LEU A 14 -50.25 -31.56 -30.36
C LEU A 14 -50.69 -32.35 -31.60
N GLY A 15 -51.18 -31.68 -32.65
CA GLY A 15 -51.55 -32.30 -33.93
C GLY A 15 -50.36 -32.87 -34.71
N ARG A 16 -49.16 -32.27 -34.57
CA ARG A 16 -47.89 -32.82 -35.08
C ARG A 16 -47.40 -34.00 -34.24
N LYS A 17 -47.42 -33.90 -32.91
CA LYS A 17 -47.02 -35.02 -32.02
C LYS A 17 -47.92 -36.24 -32.14
N ALA A 18 -49.23 -36.07 -32.25
CA ALA A 18 -50.19 -37.18 -32.35
C ALA A 18 -50.10 -37.91 -33.72
N ARG A 19 -49.86 -37.18 -34.82
CA ARG A 19 -49.52 -37.79 -36.13
C ARG A 19 -48.20 -38.55 -36.06
N ASN A 20 -47.15 -37.92 -35.51
CA ASN A 20 -45.84 -38.57 -35.32
C ASN A 20 -45.89 -39.82 -34.44
N LEU A 21 -46.82 -39.93 -33.48
CA LEU A 21 -46.96 -41.11 -32.62
C LEU A 21 -47.54 -42.33 -33.36
N ARG A 22 -48.50 -42.13 -34.26
CA ARG A 22 -49.04 -43.19 -35.11
C ARG A 22 -48.04 -43.57 -36.21
N ASP A 23 -47.45 -42.56 -36.83
CA ASP A 23 -46.47 -42.70 -37.91
C ASP A 23 -45.17 -43.39 -37.41
N ARG A 24 -44.78 -43.16 -36.14
CA ARG A 24 -43.70 -43.88 -35.43
C ARG A 24 -43.89 -45.39 -35.30
N LEU A 25 -45.14 -45.84 -35.33
CA LEU A 25 -45.51 -47.25 -35.18
C LEU A 25 -45.80 -47.91 -36.53
N THR A 26 -45.81 -47.15 -37.63
CA THR A 26 -46.15 -47.63 -38.97
C THR A 26 -45.03 -47.51 -39.99
N PHE A 27 -44.15 -46.51 -39.86
CA PHE A 27 -43.02 -46.34 -40.77
C PHE A 27 -41.79 -47.09 -40.28
N ASP A 28 -41.09 -47.74 -41.22
CA ASP A 28 -39.81 -48.40 -40.99
C ASP A 28 -38.68 -47.82 -41.87
N GLU A 29 -37.48 -48.39 -41.74
CA GLU A 29 -36.30 -48.00 -42.52
C GLU A 29 -36.51 -48.16 -44.04
N THR A 30 -37.31 -49.14 -44.45
CA THR A 30 -37.63 -49.42 -45.85
C THR A 30 -38.49 -48.31 -46.45
N ASP A 31 -39.36 -47.70 -45.65
CA ASP A 31 -40.23 -46.61 -46.09
C ASP A 31 -39.45 -45.35 -46.42
N LEU A 32 -38.43 -45.00 -45.63
CA LEU A 32 -37.55 -43.87 -45.93
C LEU A 32 -36.76 -44.10 -47.22
N ILE A 33 -36.15 -45.27 -47.38
CA ILE A 33 -35.40 -45.65 -48.61
C ILE A 33 -36.32 -45.60 -49.84
N ARG A 34 -37.56 -46.08 -49.72
CA ARG A 34 -38.53 -46.08 -50.81
C ARG A 34 -39.00 -44.67 -51.17
N ALA A 35 -39.32 -43.84 -50.18
CA ALA A 35 -39.78 -42.47 -50.38
C ALA A 35 -38.70 -41.62 -51.06
N VAL A 36 -37.45 -41.74 -50.60
CA VAL A 36 -36.29 -41.08 -51.22
C VAL A 36 -36.06 -41.61 -52.64
N GLY A 37 -36.05 -42.94 -52.82
CA GLY A 37 -35.84 -43.55 -54.14
C GLY A 37 -36.91 -43.16 -55.17
N LYS A 38 -38.12 -42.79 -54.73
CA LYS A 38 -39.21 -42.31 -55.58
C LYS A 38 -39.32 -40.78 -55.66
N ASN A 39 -38.42 -40.03 -55.02
CA ASN A 39 -38.46 -38.56 -54.93
C ASN A 39 -39.79 -38.00 -54.36
N MET A 40 -40.34 -38.66 -53.34
CA MET A 40 -41.59 -38.25 -52.72
C MET A 40 -41.32 -37.33 -51.53
N ASN A 41 -41.05 -36.04 -51.78
CA ASN A 41 -40.65 -35.04 -50.77
C ASN A 41 -41.59 -35.04 -49.53
N SER A 42 -42.91 -35.03 -49.75
CA SER A 42 -43.89 -35.04 -48.67
C SER A 42 -43.94 -36.35 -47.87
N GLU A 43 -43.51 -37.48 -48.45
CA GLU A 43 -43.42 -38.76 -47.74
C GLU A 43 -42.11 -38.83 -46.95
N VAL A 44 -41.01 -38.33 -47.52
CA VAL A 44 -39.73 -38.17 -46.81
C VAL A 44 -39.91 -37.30 -45.56
N ASP A 45 -40.53 -36.12 -45.68
CA ASP A 45 -40.79 -35.24 -44.53
C ASP A 45 -41.59 -35.95 -43.43
N ARG A 46 -42.65 -36.70 -43.79
CA ARG A 46 -43.46 -37.46 -42.83
C ARG A 46 -42.65 -38.57 -42.14
N VAL A 47 -41.87 -39.32 -42.90
CA VAL A 47 -41.07 -40.44 -42.37
C VAL A 47 -39.95 -39.91 -41.45
N LEU A 48 -39.31 -38.80 -41.81
CA LEU A 48 -38.31 -38.15 -40.95
C LEU A 48 -38.96 -37.50 -39.71
N ALA A 49 -40.15 -36.92 -39.84
CA ALA A 49 -40.90 -36.38 -38.69
C ALA A 49 -41.32 -37.49 -37.71
N ALA A 50 -41.56 -38.72 -38.20
CA ALA A 50 -41.73 -39.90 -37.37
C ALA A 50 -40.44 -40.30 -36.63
N GLY A 51 -39.27 -39.77 -37.00
CA GLY A 51 -38.00 -40.04 -36.33
C GLY A 51 -37.36 -41.36 -36.74
N VAL A 52 -37.64 -41.82 -37.97
CA VAL A 52 -36.83 -42.86 -38.62
C VAL A 52 -35.40 -42.33 -38.78
N ASP A 53 -34.41 -43.16 -38.46
CA ASP A 53 -33.00 -42.79 -38.57
C ASP A 53 -32.65 -42.49 -40.04
N PRO A 54 -32.20 -41.26 -40.38
CA PRO A 54 -31.80 -40.94 -41.75
C PRO A 54 -30.49 -41.60 -42.19
N ASN A 55 -29.74 -42.20 -41.26
CA ASN A 55 -28.45 -42.84 -41.48
C ASN A 55 -28.53 -44.36 -41.68
N ILE A 56 -29.71 -44.85 -42.09
CA ILE A 56 -29.91 -46.26 -42.39
C ILE A 56 -29.21 -46.65 -43.71
N ALA A 57 -28.85 -47.92 -43.82
CA ALA A 57 -28.39 -48.50 -45.08
C ALA A 57 -29.24 -49.73 -45.40
N ASP A 58 -29.69 -49.85 -46.64
CA ASP A 58 -30.40 -51.05 -47.09
C ASP A 58 -29.43 -52.23 -47.32
N ILE A 59 -29.97 -53.40 -47.68
CA ILE A 59 -29.21 -54.63 -47.90
C ILE A 59 -28.14 -54.55 -49.00
N ILE A 60 -28.19 -53.53 -49.86
CA ILE A 60 -27.20 -53.27 -50.92
C ILE A 60 -26.36 -52.02 -50.62
N GLY A 61 -26.39 -51.52 -49.39
CA GLY A 61 -25.55 -50.41 -48.92
C GLY A 61 -26.01 -49.03 -49.36
N ARG A 62 -27.23 -48.88 -49.89
CA ARG A 62 -27.76 -47.57 -50.26
C ARG A 62 -28.23 -46.82 -49.01
N ARG A 63 -27.87 -45.54 -48.94
CA ARG A 63 -28.26 -44.64 -47.86
C ARG A 63 -29.18 -43.54 -48.38
N PRO A 64 -30.18 -43.10 -47.60
CA PRO A 64 -31.13 -42.05 -48.01
C PRO A 64 -30.44 -40.79 -48.55
N LEU A 65 -29.43 -40.27 -47.84
CA LEU A 65 -28.75 -39.04 -48.26
C LEU A 65 -28.02 -39.19 -49.59
N VAL A 66 -27.29 -40.29 -49.79
CA VAL A 66 -26.59 -40.55 -51.05
C VAL A 66 -27.58 -40.79 -52.19
N MET A 67 -28.71 -41.47 -51.93
CA MET A 67 -29.77 -41.65 -52.92
C MET A 67 -30.44 -40.32 -53.31
N ALA A 68 -30.65 -39.41 -52.37
CA ALA A 68 -31.20 -38.08 -52.66
C ALA A 68 -30.25 -37.27 -53.55
N VAL A 69 -28.94 -37.35 -53.29
CA VAL A 69 -27.90 -36.75 -54.12
C VAL A 69 -27.79 -37.43 -55.49
N ASP A 70 -27.87 -38.77 -55.55
CA ASP A 70 -27.91 -39.53 -56.81
C ASP A 70 -29.09 -39.09 -57.69
N ASN A 71 -30.23 -38.80 -57.06
CA ASN A 71 -31.42 -38.26 -57.70
C ASN A 71 -31.32 -36.75 -58.00
N ASN A 72 -30.22 -36.10 -57.61
CA ASN A 72 -29.98 -34.66 -57.70
C ASN A 72 -31.10 -33.81 -57.06
N ASN A 73 -31.73 -34.32 -56.01
CA ASN A 73 -32.87 -33.69 -55.33
C ASN A 73 -32.42 -32.92 -54.09
N VAL A 74 -32.24 -31.61 -54.25
CA VAL A 74 -31.76 -30.72 -53.19
C VAL A 74 -32.68 -30.69 -51.99
N GLU A 75 -33.99 -30.64 -52.21
CA GLU A 75 -34.98 -30.51 -51.14
C GLU A 75 -34.97 -31.75 -50.23
N ILE A 76 -34.93 -32.95 -50.81
CA ILE A 76 -34.80 -34.19 -50.04
C ILE A 76 -33.46 -34.25 -49.31
N ALA A 77 -32.36 -33.84 -49.95
CA ALA A 77 -31.06 -33.81 -49.30
C ALA A 77 -31.04 -32.85 -48.10
N GLN A 78 -31.58 -31.63 -48.25
CA GLN A 78 -31.70 -30.66 -47.16
C GLN A 78 -32.60 -31.16 -46.02
N MET A 79 -33.72 -31.84 -46.33
CA MET A 79 -34.58 -32.46 -45.31
C MET A 79 -33.83 -33.55 -44.52
N LEU A 80 -33.06 -34.40 -45.20
CA LEU A 80 -32.26 -35.44 -44.58
C LEU A 80 -31.15 -34.86 -43.70
N LEU A 81 -30.41 -33.87 -44.20
CA LEU A 81 -29.37 -33.16 -43.43
C LEU A 81 -29.96 -32.44 -42.22
N GLY A 82 -31.12 -31.79 -42.37
CA GLY A 82 -31.86 -31.17 -41.27
C GLY A 82 -32.36 -32.16 -40.22
N ALA A 83 -32.60 -33.42 -40.61
CA ALA A 83 -32.96 -34.52 -39.73
C ALA A 83 -31.75 -35.22 -39.07
N GLY A 84 -30.52 -34.76 -39.34
CA GLY A 84 -29.29 -35.31 -38.76
C GLY A 84 -28.65 -36.45 -39.58
N ALA A 85 -28.91 -36.51 -40.88
CA ALA A 85 -28.12 -37.36 -41.78
C ALA A 85 -26.65 -36.94 -41.74
N ASP A 86 -25.76 -37.91 -41.54
CA ASP A 86 -24.31 -37.72 -41.56
C ASP A 86 -23.82 -37.73 -43.02
N PRO A 87 -23.32 -36.60 -43.54
CA PRO A 87 -22.86 -36.49 -44.93
C PRO A 87 -21.60 -37.30 -45.24
N ASN A 88 -20.92 -37.81 -44.21
CA ASN A 88 -19.66 -38.57 -44.32
C ASN A 88 -19.89 -40.09 -44.39
N LEU A 89 -21.14 -40.54 -44.29
CA LEU A 89 -21.48 -41.94 -44.47
C LEU A 89 -21.59 -42.28 -45.95
N SER A 90 -20.71 -43.16 -46.42
CA SER A 90 -20.72 -43.63 -47.80
C SER A 90 -21.97 -44.45 -48.10
N GLY A 91 -22.53 -44.23 -49.29
CA GLY A 91 -23.49 -45.15 -49.89
C GLY A 91 -22.78 -46.39 -50.42
N LYS A 92 -23.42 -47.07 -51.37
CA LYS A 92 -22.88 -48.29 -51.97
C LYS A 92 -21.53 -48.06 -52.65
N ASP A 93 -21.44 -47.01 -53.45
CA ASP A 93 -20.31 -46.82 -54.38
C ASP A 93 -19.59 -45.46 -54.19
N THR A 94 -20.15 -44.51 -53.43
CA THR A 94 -19.61 -43.14 -53.33
C THR A 94 -20.10 -42.40 -52.07
N LEU A 95 -19.47 -41.26 -51.77
CA LEU A 95 -19.92 -40.29 -50.76
C LEU A 95 -20.89 -39.28 -51.36
N ALA A 96 -21.78 -38.75 -50.52
CA ALA A 96 -22.75 -37.72 -50.93
C ALA A 96 -22.05 -36.49 -51.55
N LEU A 97 -20.96 -36.01 -50.93
CA LEU A 97 -20.23 -34.84 -51.45
C LEU A 97 -19.55 -35.13 -52.80
N THR A 98 -18.86 -36.26 -52.93
CA THR A 98 -18.25 -36.69 -54.21
C THR A 98 -19.29 -36.79 -55.32
N LYS A 99 -20.48 -37.32 -55.02
CA LYS A 99 -21.56 -37.42 -56.02
C LYS A 99 -22.18 -36.07 -56.37
N ALA A 100 -22.35 -35.16 -55.41
CA ALA A 100 -22.84 -33.81 -55.67
C ALA A 100 -21.88 -33.03 -56.58
N VAL A 101 -20.57 -33.25 -56.42
CA VAL A 101 -19.52 -32.72 -57.30
C VAL A 101 -19.61 -33.32 -58.71
N PHE A 102 -19.81 -34.63 -58.84
CA PHE A 102 -20.02 -35.28 -60.14
C PHE A 102 -21.24 -34.70 -60.89
N TRP A 103 -22.31 -34.36 -60.18
CA TRP A 103 -23.49 -33.69 -60.74
C TRP A 103 -23.33 -32.19 -60.96
N GLU A 104 -22.20 -31.62 -60.54
CA GLU A 104 -21.92 -30.17 -60.58
C GLU A 104 -23.00 -29.32 -59.89
N ASN A 105 -23.70 -29.88 -58.89
CA ASN A 105 -24.77 -29.19 -58.18
C ASN A 105 -24.22 -28.40 -56.99
N GLU A 106 -23.96 -27.11 -57.22
CA GLU A 106 -23.43 -26.18 -56.20
C GLU A 106 -24.31 -26.12 -54.93
N GLU A 107 -25.63 -26.24 -55.06
CA GLU A 107 -26.53 -26.16 -53.91
C GLU A 107 -26.42 -27.39 -53.02
N LEU A 108 -26.29 -28.58 -53.62
CA LEU A 108 -25.98 -29.81 -52.87
C LEU A 108 -24.59 -29.77 -52.24
N ILE A 109 -23.59 -29.30 -52.98
CA ILE A 109 -22.21 -29.17 -52.47
C ILE A 109 -22.19 -28.27 -51.24
N LEU A 110 -22.81 -27.08 -51.31
CA LEU A 110 -22.90 -26.16 -50.18
C LEU A 110 -23.69 -26.75 -49.01
N ALA A 111 -24.86 -27.35 -49.26
CA ALA A 111 -25.66 -27.96 -48.19
C ALA A 111 -24.89 -29.07 -47.45
N LEU A 112 -24.15 -29.89 -48.19
CA LEU A 112 -23.33 -30.97 -47.61
C LEU A 112 -22.15 -30.41 -46.80
N LEU A 113 -21.43 -29.41 -47.33
CA LEU A 113 -20.33 -28.74 -46.63
C LEU A 113 -20.82 -28.01 -45.36
N GLU A 114 -21.99 -27.36 -45.42
CA GLU A 114 -22.65 -26.74 -44.26
C GLU A 114 -23.04 -27.77 -43.19
N ALA A 115 -23.45 -28.96 -43.62
CA ALA A 115 -23.74 -30.08 -42.73
C ALA A 115 -22.49 -30.82 -42.21
N GLY A 116 -21.29 -30.41 -42.64
CA GLY A 116 -20.02 -30.96 -42.16
C GLY A 116 -19.47 -32.14 -42.96
N ALA A 117 -19.80 -32.23 -44.24
CA ALA A 117 -19.11 -33.13 -45.16
C ALA A 117 -17.59 -32.84 -45.17
N ASP A 118 -16.79 -33.90 -45.15
CA ASP A 118 -15.33 -33.85 -45.25
C ASP A 118 -14.92 -33.96 -46.72
N GLU A 119 -14.42 -32.86 -47.27
CA GLU A 119 -13.94 -32.75 -48.64
C GLU A 119 -12.72 -33.65 -48.99
N GLU A 120 -11.98 -34.10 -47.97
CA GLU A 120 -10.80 -34.96 -48.11
C GLU A 120 -11.10 -36.44 -47.81
N GLN A 121 -12.33 -36.75 -47.38
CA GLN A 121 -12.72 -38.15 -47.18
C GLN A 121 -12.85 -38.85 -48.54
N ALA A 122 -12.13 -39.96 -48.68
CA ALA A 122 -12.24 -40.81 -49.86
C ALA A 122 -13.44 -41.75 -49.74
N GLY A 123 -14.23 -41.84 -50.83
CA GLY A 123 -15.31 -42.82 -50.95
C GLY A 123 -14.81 -44.26 -51.15
N PRO A 124 -15.71 -45.25 -51.25
CA PRO A 124 -15.36 -46.64 -51.56
C PRO A 124 -14.61 -46.81 -52.90
N ASP A 125 -14.79 -45.87 -53.83
CA ASP A 125 -14.08 -45.77 -55.11
C ASP A 125 -12.68 -45.14 -54.99
N GLY A 126 -12.27 -44.73 -53.79
CA GLY A 126 -10.98 -44.13 -53.49
C GLY A 126 -10.88 -42.65 -53.85
N LYS A 127 -11.96 -42.02 -54.32
CA LYS A 127 -11.95 -40.62 -54.75
C LYS A 127 -12.47 -39.69 -53.66
N THR A 128 -11.81 -38.55 -53.50
CA THR A 128 -12.33 -37.43 -52.69
C THR A 128 -13.20 -36.49 -53.53
N ALA A 129 -13.98 -35.63 -52.87
CA ALA A 129 -14.76 -34.59 -53.56
C ALA A 129 -13.85 -33.61 -54.34
N MET A 130 -12.67 -33.32 -53.80
CA MET A 130 -11.67 -32.47 -54.45
C MET A 130 -11.02 -33.14 -55.67
N GLU A 131 -10.75 -34.44 -55.60
CA GLU A 131 -10.25 -35.21 -56.74
C GLU A 131 -11.30 -35.33 -57.85
N GLU A 132 -12.56 -35.56 -57.50
CA GLU A 132 -13.66 -35.59 -58.46
C GLU A 132 -13.81 -34.22 -59.15
N ALA A 133 -13.79 -33.11 -58.40
CA ALA A 133 -13.88 -31.75 -58.95
C ALA A 133 -12.71 -31.41 -59.91
N ARG A 134 -11.52 -31.94 -59.62
CA ARG A 134 -10.36 -31.83 -60.54
C ARG A 134 -10.54 -32.65 -61.80
N SER A 135 -11.12 -33.84 -61.68
CA SER A 135 -11.31 -34.77 -62.79
C SER A 135 -12.39 -34.31 -63.78
N THR A 136 -13.43 -33.62 -63.29
CA THR A 136 -14.48 -33.00 -64.13
C THR A 136 -13.99 -31.73 -64.84
N GLY A 137 -12.88 -31.13 -64.39
CA GLY A 137 -12.27 -29.94 -65.00
C GLY A 137 -13.01 -28.64 -64.71
N VAL A 138 -13.93 -28.64 -63.74
CA VAL A 138 -14.74 -27.47 -63.39
C VAL A 138 -14.06 -26.68 -62.27
N GLU A 139 -13.18 -25.76 -62.66
CA GLU A 139 -12.39 -24.91 -61.74
C GLU A 139 -13.27 -24.16 -60.72
N ARG A 140 -14.50 -23.81 -61.11
CA ARG A 140 -15.47 -23.14 -60.24
C ARG A 140 -15.83 -23.99 -59.00
N LEU A 141 -15.97 -25.32 -59.13
CA LEU A 141 -16.26 -26.20 -57.99
C LEU A 141 -15.07 -26.29 -57.03
N ILE A 142 -13.85 -26.31 -57.56
CA ILE A 142 -12.62 -26.28 -56.75
C ILE A 142 -12.55 -24.97 -55.94
N SER A 143 -12.88 -23.83 -56.55
CA SER A 143 -12.95 -22.56 -55.82
C SER A 143 -14.05 -22.55 -54.75
N LEU A 144 -15.22 -23.14 -55.04
CA LEU A 144 -16.34 -23.19 -54.10
C LEU A 144 -16.00 -23.92 -52.80
N ILE A 145 -15.42 -25.12 -52.90
CA ILE A 145 -15.04 -25.95 -51.74
C ILE A 145 -13.95 -25.23 -50.92
N ARG A 146 -12.91 -24.70 -51.58
CA ARG A 146 -11.82 -23.96 -50.92
C ARG A 146 -12.29 -22.70 -50.21
N ASP A 147 -13.15 -21.91 -50.85
CA ASP A 147 -13.67 -20.65 -50.29
C ASP A 147 -14.55 -20.92 -49.07
N PHE A 148 -15.35 -21.99 -49.10
CA PHE A 148 -16.17 -22.40 -47.96
C PHE A 148 -15.31 -22.73 -46.74
N GLU A 149 -14.27 -23.56 -46.92
CA GLU A 149 -13.31 -23.90 -45.88
C GLU A 149 -12.60 -22.66 -45.30
N ALA A 150 -12.13 -21.77 -46.16
CA ALA A 150 -11.45 -20.55 -45.75
C ALA A 150 -12.37 -19.68 -44.88
N ARG A 151 -13.64 -19.49 -45.29
CA ARG A 151 -14.66 -18.76 -44.52
C ARG A 151 -14.97 -19.45 -43.18
N ARG A 152 -15.06 -20.78 -43.16
CA ARG A 152 -15.29 -21.57 -41.93
C ARG A 152 -14.14 -21.40 -40.93
N LYS A 153 -12.89 -21.51 -41.40
CA LYS A 153 -11.67 -21.30 -40.58
C LYS A 153 -11.60 -19.86 -40.05
N GLU A 154 -11.87 -18.86 -40.89
CA GLU A 154 -11.88 -17.45 -40.47
C GLU A 154 -12.92 -17.18 -39.39
N LYS A 155 -14.15 -17.70 -39.54
CA LYS A 155 -15.22 -17.58 -38.54
C LYS A 155 -14.84 -18.22 -37.20
N SER A 156 -14.17 -19.38 -37.22
CA SER A 156 -13.67 -20.03 -36.01
C SER A 156 -12.60 -19.17 -35.32
N ILE A 157 -11.58 -18.74 -36.06
CA ILE A 157 -10.49 -17.91 -35.52
C ILE A 157 -11.03 -16.60 -34.94
N LYS A 158 -12.00 -15.97 -35.60
CA LYS A 158 -12.64 -14.74 -35.11
C LYS A 158 -13.38 -14.99 -33.79
N LYS A 159 -14.15 -16.08 -33.72
CA LYS A 159 -14.87 -16.48 -32.50
C LYS A 159 -13.90 -16.73 -31.33
N ASP A 160 -12.79 -17.44 -31.57
CA ASP A 160 -11.80 -17.74 -30.54
C ASP A 160 -11.06 -16.48 -30.07
N LYS A 161 -10.72 -15.57 -30.99
CA LYS A 161 -10.14 -14.26 -30.65
C LYS A 161 -11.10 -13.43 -29.79
N GLU A 162 -12.36 -13.36 -30.15
CA GLU A 162 -13.38 -12.65 -29.38
C GLU A 162 -13.57 -13.28 -27.98
N LEU A 163 -13.58 -14.61 -27.89
CA LEU A 163 -13.65 -15.32 -26.60
C LEU A 163 -12.44 -15.02 -25.72
N HIS A 164 -11.22 -15.12 -26.28
CA HIS A 164 -9.99 -14.82 -25.57
C HIS A 164 -9.94 -13.36 -25.09
N GLN A 165 -10.35 -12.41 -25.94
CA GLN A 165 -10.43 -11.00 -25.58
C GLN A 165 -11.44 -10.76 -24.44
N ARG A 166 -12.61 -11.40 -24.48
CA ARG A 166 -13.61 -11.32 -23.39
C ARG A 166 -13.07 -11.89 -22.09
N GLN A 167 -12.43 -13.07 -22.13
CA GLN A 167 -11.83 -13.69 -20.95
C GLN A 167 -10.71 -12.82 -20.37
N LYS A 168 -9.85 -12.25 -21.22
CA LYS A 168 -8.80 -11.32 -20.79
C LYS A 168 -9.38 -10.06 -20.15
N ALA A 169 -10.41 -9.46 -20.74
CA ALA A 169 -11.09 -8.30 -20.17
C ALA A 169 -11.78 -8.62 -18.83
N GLN A 170 -12.40 -9.80 -18.70
CA GLN A 170 -13.02 -10.25 -17.46
C GLN A 170 -11.97 -10.51 -16.36
N ALA A 171 -10.84 -11.14 -16.71
CA ALA A 171 -9.73 -11.36 -15.80
C ALA A 171 -9.12 -10.04 -15.31
N GLN A 172 -8.93 -9.07 -16.21
CA GLN A 172 -8.44 -7.74 -15.84
C GLN A 172 -9.43 -7.03 -14.90
N LYS A 173 -10.72 -7.04 -15.23
CA LYS A 173 -11.75 -6.44 -14.37
C LYS A 173 -11.82 -7.10 -12.99
N ALA A 174 -11.64 -8.42 -12.92
CA ALA A 174 -11.57 -9.14 -11.65
C ALA A 174 -10.33 -8.75 -10.84
N LYS A 175 -9.17 -8.58 -11.50
CA LYS A 175 -7.94 -8.09 -10.87
C LYS A 175 -8.11 -6.67 -10.32
N ASP A 176 -8.61 -5.73 -11.13
CA ASP A 176 -8.82 -4.34 -10.71
C ASP A 176 -9.82 -4.25 -9.54
N ASN A 177 -10.88 -5.07 -9.56
CA ASN A 177 -11.83 -5.14 -8.45
C ASN A 177 -11.17 -5.69 -7.18
N ARG A 178 -10.32 -6.71 -7.30
CA ARG A 178 -9.60 -7.27 -6.16
C ARG A 178 -8.66 -6.26 -5.53
N GLU A 179 -7.88 -5.55 -6.34
CA GLU A 179 -6.96 -4.50 -5.87
C GLU A 179 -7.72 -3.37 -5.15
N LYS A 180 -8.87 -2.95 -5.69
CA LYS A 180 -9.75 -1.96 -5.02
C LYS A 180 -10.31 -2.44 -3.69
N VAL A 181 -10.72 -3.71 -3.61
CA VAL A 181 -11.24 -4.29 -2.36
C VAL A 181 -10.11 -4.43 -1.34
N GLU A 182 -8.93 -4.88 -1.74
CA GLU A 182 -7.75 -4.98 -0.86
C GLU A 182 -7.35 -3.60 -0.31
N ALA A 183 -7.31 -2.56 -1.16
CA ALA A 183 -7.04 -1.19 -0.71
C ALA A 183 -8.08 -0.69 0.30
N ARG A 184 -9.38 -0.91 0.06
CA ARG A 184 -10.44 -0.50 0.99
C ARG A 184 -10.34 -1.23 2.34
N LEU A 185 -10.03 -2.53 2.33
CA LEU A 185 -9.85 -3.30 3.56
C LEU A 185 -8.63 -2.81 4.36
N GLN A 186 -7.55 -2.39 3.69
CA GLN A 186 -6.40 -1.79 4.35
C GLN A 186 -6.74 -0.44 5.00
N GLU A 187 -7.46 0.43 4.29
CA GLU A 187 -7.93 1.71 4.85
C GLU A 187 -8.86 1.50 6.06
N GLU A 188 -9.83 0.59 5.95
CA GLU A 188 -10.74 0.23 7.04
C GLU A 188 -9.98 -0.32 8.26
N ALA A 189 -8.96 -1.16 8.05
CA ALA A 189 -8.11 -1.68 9.12
C ALA A 189 -7.27 -0.59 9.78
N GLN A 190 -6.71 0.35 9.00
CA GLN A 190 -5.94 1.48 9.52
C GLN A 190 -6.81 2.43 10.35
N GLU A 191 -8.00 2.80 9.87
CA GLU A 191 -8.93 3.64 10.62
C GLU A 191 -9.42 2.95 11.90
N LYS A 192 -9.68 1.63 11.86
CA LYS A 192 -10.02 0.87 13.06
C LYS A 192 -8.89 0.87 14.09
N ALA A 193 -7.65 0.60 13.66
CA ALA A 193 -6.49 0.61 14.56
C ALA A 193 -6.28 2.00 15.19
N LYS A 194 -6.39 3.06 14.38
CA LYS A 194 -6.34 4.45 14.85
C LYS A 194 -7.43 4.75 15.88
N SER A 195 -8.67 4.35 15.61
CA SER A 195 -9.79 4.53 16.54
C SER A 195 -9.59 3.77 17.84
N GLU A 196 -9.07 2.54 17.78
CA GLU A 196 -8.78 1.72 18.95
C GLU A 196 -7.68 2.34 19.82
N THR A 197 -6.58 2.79 19.22
CA THR A 197 -5.51 3.50 19.93
C THR A 197 -6.03 4.77 20.61
N LEU A 198 -6.81 5.60 19.89
CA LEU A 198 -7.36 6.84 20.44
C LEU A 198 -8.41 6.61 21.54
N SER A 199 -9.08 5.45 21.55
CA SER A 199 -10.07 5.10 22.58
C SER A 199 -9.46 4.90 23.98
N ARG A 200 -8.15 4.58 24.06
CA ARG A 200 -7.41 4.46 25.32
C ARG A 200 -7.29 5.80 26.05
N TYR A 201 -7.45 6.91 25.33
CA TYR A 201 -7.35 8.27 25.84
C TYR A 201 -8.69 8.98 25.59
N PRO A 202 -9.67 8.88 26.50
CA PRO A 202 -11.03 9.39 26.28
C PRO A 202 -11.11 10.91 26.05
N SER A 203 -10.10 11.65 26.52
CA SER A 203 -9.94 13.08 26.28
C SER A 203 -9.47 13.41 24.87
N SER A 204 -9.00 12.45 24.06
CA SER A 204 -8.36 12.69 22.76
C SER A 204 -9.15 13.58 21.81
N THR A 205 -10.48 13.50 21.83
CA THR A 205 -11.37 14.32 20.98
C THR A 205 -11.72 15.69 21.57
N LYS A 206 -11.73 15.83 22.90
CA LYS A 206 -12.15 17.07 23.59
C LYS A 206 -10.96 17.93 24.02
N ASP A 207 -9.88 17.27 24.40
CA ASP A 207 -8.63 17.84 24.85
C ASP A 207 -7.46 16.96 24.34
N PRO A 208 -7.07 17.15 23.07
CA PRO A 208 -5.97 16.40 22.47
C PRO A 208 -4.63 16.65 23.18
N LEU A 209 -4.46 17.82 23.81
CA LEU A 209 -3.23 18.18 24.53
C LEU A 209 -3.08 17.34 25.79
N LEU A 210 -4.13 17.26 26.63
CA LEU A 210 -4.14 16.38 27.80
C LEU A 210 -3.93 14.92 27.41
N ALA A 211 -4.62 14.45 26.38
CA ALA A 211 -4.45 13.09 25.87
C ALA A 211 -3.01 12.82 25.41
N LEU A 212 -2.38 13.77 24.70
CA LEU A 212 -0.99 13.66 24.28
C LEU A 212 -0.04 13.58 25.48
N VAL A 213 -0.21 14.44 26.49
CA VAL A 213 0.62 14.42 27.70
C VAL A 213 0.46 13.08 28.44
N GLN A 214 -0.75 12.55 28.53
CA GLN A 214 -0.99 11.22 29.11
C GLN A 214 -0.29 10.12 28.30
N ALA A 215 -0.42 10.12 26.98
CA ALA A 215 0.24 9.12 26.13
C ALA A 215 1.77 9.18 26.24
N ILE A 216 2.35 10.38 26.37
CA ILE A 216 3.78 10.59 26.62
C ILE A 216 4.21 9.95 27.95
N HIS A 217 3.41 10.16 29.00
CA HIS A 217 3.65 9.60 30.32
C HIS A 217 3.62 8.07 30.31
N GLU A 218 2.62 7.49 29.63
CA GLU A 218 2.46 6.03 29.47
C GLU A 218 3.44 5.41 28.44
N GLN A 219 4.23 6.23 27.75
CA GLN A 219 5.16 5.82 26.68
C GLN A 219 4.49 5.09 25.50
N ASP A 220 3.24 5.45 25.18
CA ASP A 220 2.47 4.88 24.07
C ASP A 220 2.82 5.57 22.74
N GLU A 221 3.84 5.07 22.04
CA GLU A 221 4.37 5.68 20.80
C GLU A 221 3.30 5.82 19.70
N ASP A 222 2.42 4.83 19.55
CA ASP A 222 1.34 4.85 18.55
C ASP A 222 0.34 5.99 18.85
N ALA A 223 -0.07 6.11 20.12
CA ALA A 223 -0.97 7.18 20.53
C ALA A 223 -0.31 8.56 20.40
N ILE A 224 0.98 8.69 20.77
CA ILE A 224 1.74 9.94 20.62
C ILE A 224 1.79 10.36 19.15
N ALA A 225 2.09 9.44 18.24
CA ALA A 225 2.17 9.73 16.80
C ALA A 225 0.84 10.21 16.21
N LEU A 226 -0.29 9.73 16.74
CA LEU A 226 -1.63 10.12 16.31
C LEU A 226 -2.12 11.41 16.96
N LEU A 227 -1.90 11.57 18.27
CA LEU A 227 -2.40 12.69 19.07
C LEU A 227 -1.65 13.98 18.78
N ILE A 228 -0.35 13.90 18.50
CA ILE A 228 0.46 15.08 18.15
C ILE A 228 -0.05 15.79 16.89
N LEU A 229 -0.73 15.06 15.98
CA LEU A 229 -1.34 15.64 14.78
C LEU A 229 -2.62 16.44 15.07
N GLN A 230 -3.21 16.24 16.25
CA GLN A 230 -4.47 16.88 16.67
C GLN A 230 -4.24 18.10 17.57
N VAL A 231 -3.02 18.29 18.07
CA VAL A 231 -2.68 19.41 18.96
C VAL A 231 -2.25 20.61 18.12
N GLU A 232 -3.03 21.70 18.19
CA GLU A 232 -2.75 22.94 17.45
C GLU A 232 -1.50 23.66 17.95
N ASN A 233 -1.27 23.67 19.27
CA ASN A 233 -0.12 24.33 19.89
C ASN A 233 0.63 23.39 20.83
N LEU A 234 1.78 22.87 20.36
CA LEU A 234 2.64 21.97 21.13
C LEU A 234 3.38 22.65 22.31
N ASN A 235 3.37 23.98 22.36
CA ASN A 235 3.98 24.77 23.42
C ASN A 235 2.96 25.22 24.48
N ALA A 236 1.69 24.82 24.34
CA ALA A 236 0.65 25.15 25.30
C ALA A 236 0.90 24.46 26.65
N PHE A 237 0.65 25.21 27.71
CA PHE A 237 0.62 24.69 29.08
C PHE A 237 -0.66 23.88 29.27
N GLU A 238 -0.51 22.62 29.67
CA GLU A 238 -1.65 21.78 30.03
C GLU A 238 -1.98 22.00 31.53
N PRO A 239 -3.19 22.51 31.87
CA PRO A 239 -3.50 22.93 33.24
C PRO A 239 -3.62 21.81 34.28
N HIS A 240 -4.06 20.61 33.89
CA HIS A 240 -4.30 19.50 34.82
C HIS A 240 -3.00 18.83 35.29
N THR A 241 -2.08 18.64 34.36
CA THR A 241 -0.77 18.01 34.51
C THR A 241 0.34 19.02 34.80
N LYS A 242 0.06 20.31 34.60
CA LYS A 242 0.94 21.45 34.86
C LYS A 242 2.28 21.34 34.13
N THR A 243 2.22 20.98 32.86
CA THR A 243 3.40 20.76 32.01
C THR A 243 3.10 21.12 30.56
N THR A 244 4.15 21.24 29.75
CA THR A 244 4.04 21.14 28.29
C THR A 244 4.34 19.71 27.85
N PRO A 245 3.90 19.29 26.64
CA PRO A 245 4.23 17.97 26.10
C PRO A 245 5.73 17.69 26.06
N LEU A 246 6.54 18.67 25.64
CA LEU A 246 7.99 18.51 25.54
C LEU A 246 8.66 18.41 26.91
N LEU A 247 8.22 19.21 27.89
CA LEU A 247 8.74 19.10 29.25
C LEU A 247 8.43 17.72 29.85
N GLU A 248 7.21 17.20 29.66
CA GLU A 248 6.84 15.88 30.16
C GLU A 248 7.63 14.76 29.45
N ALA A 249 7.82 14.86 28.13
CA ALA A 249 8.60 13.88 27.37
C ALA A 249 10.05 13.78 27.89
N ILE A 250 10.69 14.91 28.15
CA ILE A 250 12.06 14.95 28.69
C ILE A 250 12.06 14.46 30.15
N LYS A 251 11.10 14.91 30.97
CA LYS A 251 10.97 14.49 32.38
C LYS A 251 10.83 12.98 32.50
N SER A 252 10.01 12.37 31.64
CA SER A 252 9.75 10.93 31.58
C SER A 252 10.78 10.15 30.77
N LYS A 253 11.84 10.81 30.26
CA LYS A 253 12.91 10.22 29.44
C LYS A 253 12.41 9.49 28.19
N ASN A 254 11.29 9.94 27.65
CA ASN A 254 10.69 9.40 26.43
C ASN A 254 11.41 9.99 25.21
N ALA A 255 12.42 9.26 24.70
CA ALA A 255 13.24 9.72 23.58
C ALA A 255 12.44 9.86 22.28
N PHE A 256 11.50 8.94 22.03
CA PHE A 256 10.62 8.97 20.86
C PHE A 256 9.77 10.25 20.85
N ALA A 257 9.04 10.51 21.94
CA ALA A 257 8.23 11.71 22.08
C ALA A 257 9.07 12.99 22.00
N THR A 258 10.23 13.02 22.67
CA THR A 258 11.13 14.19 22.67
C THR A 258 11.59 14.51 21.24
N GLY A 259 12.02 13.50 20.48
CA GLY A 259 12.44 13.67 19.10
C GLY A 259 11.31 14.19 18.21
N LEU A 260 10.16 13.52 18.28
CA LEU A 260 9.00 13.85 17.45
C LEU A 260 8.45 15.26 17.76
N LEU A 261 8.38 15.64 19.03
CA LEU A 261 7.93 16.98 19.43
C LEU A 261 8.86 18.08 18.90
N LEU A 262 10.18 17.90 19.03
CA LEU A 262 11.16 18.85 18.50
C LEU A 262 11.08 18.95 16.97
N GLU A 263 10.92 17.84 16.27
CA GLU A 263 10.73 17.81 14.81
C GLU A 263 9.46 18.54 14.36
N ARG A 264 8.41 18.52 15.19
CA ARG A 264 7.15 19.23 14.95
C ARG A 264 7.13 20.68 15.45
N GLY A 265 8.28 21.21 15.90
CA GLY A 265 8.42 22.62 16.27
C GLY A 265 8.06 22.94 17.72
N ALA A 266 7.99 21.95 18.61
CA ALA A 266 7.95 22.23 20.05
C ALA A 266 9.23 22.96 20.46
N ASP A 267 9.07 24.05 21.21
CA ASP A 267 10.16 24.90 21.61
C ASP A 267 10.72 24.47 22.98
N PRO A 268 11.96 23.94 23.03
CA PRO A 268 12.59 23.54 24.28
C PRO A 268 12.89 24.70 25.23
N LEU A 269 12.87 25.95 24.76
CA LEU A 269 13.24 27.11 25.57
C LEU A 269 12.06 27.73 26.33
N VAL A 270 10.82 27.38 25.98
CA VAL A 270 9.62 27.90 26.65
C VAL A 270 9.58 27.42 28.10
N GLU A 271 9.53 28.39 29.01
CA GLU A 271 9.34 28.12 30.43
C GLU A 271 7.88 27.78 30.74
N VAL A 272 7.70 26.79 31.59
CA VAL A 272 6.39 26.28 31.96
C VAL A 272 5.95 26.93 33.27
N GLU A 273 4.84 27.66 33.20
CA GLU A 273 4.25 28.38 34.34
C GLU A 273 4.05 27.45 35.55
N GLY A 274 4.46 27.92 36.74
CA GLY A 274 4.34 27.17 37.99
C GLY A 274 5.42 26.10 38.22
N THR A 275 6.28 25.82 37.23
CA THR A 275 7.46 24.95 37.43
C THR A 275 8.78 25.70 37.32
N ASN A 276 8.79 26.85 36.63
CA ASN A 276 9.98 27.66 36.30
C ASN A 276 11.07 26.85 35.59
N TYR A 277 10.68 25.76 34.91
CA TYR A 277 11.55 24.95 34.07
C TYR A 277 11.05 24.99 32.63
N SER A 278 11.99 25.14 31.70
CA SER A 278 11.83 24.81 30.28
C SER A 278 12.27 23.38 29.99
N GLY A 279 11.89 22.84 28.82
CA GLY A 279 12.39 21.54 28.35
C GLY A 279 13.92 21.49 28.32
N PHE A 280 14.56 22.60 27.97
CA PHE A 280 16.02 22.77 27.99
C PHE A 280 16.59 22.69 29.41
N SER A 281 16.06 23.47 30.36
CA SER A 281 16.52 23.43 31.75
C SER A 281 16.35 22.03 32.38
N GLN A 282 15.27 21.32 32.02
CA GLN A 282 15.05 19.95 32.45
C GLN A 282 16.05 18.96 31.83
N ALA A 283 16.41 19.14 30.55
CA ALA A 283 17.45 18.35 29.90
C ALA A 283 18.83 18.56 30.56
N VAL A 284 19.15 19.79 30.94
CA VAL A 284 20.36 20.13 31.71
C VAL A 284 20.35 19.46 33.08
N ARG A 285 19.24 19.56 33.82
CA ARG A 285 19.07 18.91 35.13
C ARG A 285 19.28 17.40 35.07
N GLN A 286 18.84 16.76 33.99
CA GLN A 286 19.01 15.32 33.76
C GLN A 286 20.37 14.93 33.17
N LYS A 287 21.23 15.91 32.85
CA LYS A 287 22.53 15.70 32.19
C LYS A 287 22.40 15.03 30.83
N ALA A 288 21.36 15.36 30.07
CA ALA A 288 21.12 14.83 28.73
C ALA A 288 22.02 15.53 27.70
N TYR A 289 23.34 15.26 27.74
CA TYR A 289 24.35 16.00 26.95
C TYR A 289 24.02 16.11 25.45
N GLY A 290 23.56 15.01 24.83
CA GLY A 290 23.23 14.98 23.41
C GLY A 290 22.03 15.87 23.08
N LEU A 291 21.00 15.84 23.93
CA LEU A 291 19.82 16.68 23.77
C LEU A 291 20.16 18.16 24.01
N VAL A 292 20.94 18.46 25.06
CA VAL A 292 21.43 19.82 25.34
C VAL A 292 22.24 20.36 24.16
N SER A 293 23.17 19.58 23.60
CA SER A 293 23.93 19.97 22.40
C SER A 293 23.00 20.27 21.24
N LYS A 294 22.05 19.36 20.95
CA LYS A 294 21.10 19.50 19.84
C LYS A 294 20.19 20.73 20.00
N ILE A 295 19.78 21.07 21.22
CA ILE A 295 18.96 22.26 21.47
C ILE A 295 19.78 23.54 21.24
N LEU A 296 21.05 23.56 21.64
CA LEU A 296 21.93 24.73 21.45
C LEU A 296 22.39 24.90 20.00
N GLU A 297 22.40 23.83 19.21
CA GLU A 297 22.78 23.86 17.80
C GLU A 297 21.80 24.73 16.98
N GLY A 298 22.30 25.86 16.47
CA GLY A 298 21.54 26.75 15.58
C GLY A 298 20.58 27.72 16.27
N ARG A 299 20.60 27.81 17.61
CA ARG A 299 19.72 28.68 18.44
C ARG A 299 20.49 29.55 19.42
N THR A 300 21.63 30.11 18.99
CA THR A 300 22.63 30.67 19.91
C THR A 300 22.09 31.88 20.69
N GLU A 301 21.42 32.84 20.04
CA GLU A 301 20.94 34.03 20.75
C GLU A 301 19.71 33.72 21.61
N GLU A 302 18.76 32.92 21.12
CA GLU A 302 17.56 32.54 21.88
C GLU A 302 17.94 31.71 23.11
N ALA A 303 18.87 30.76 22.95
CA ALA A 303 19.36 29.96 24.08
C ALA A 303 20.15 30.81 25.09
N LYS A 304 20.93 31.78 24.62
CA LYS A 304 21.65 32.72 25.48
C LYS A 304 20.68 33.59 26.27
N GLU A 305 19.64 34.12 25.65
CA GLU A 305 18.60 34.88 26.35
C GLU A 305 17.91 33.99 27.41
N ALA A 306 17.52 32.78 27.03
CA ALA A 306 16.85 31.84 27.93
C ALA A 306 17.73 31.35 29.10
N MET A 307 19.04 31.17 28.91
CA MET A 307 19.96 30.76 29.99
C MET A 307 20.27 31.89 30.98
N ASN A 308 20.03 33.14 30.58
CA ASN A 308 20.37 34.33 31.34
C ASN A 308 19.13 35.15 31.72
N ASP A 309 17.93 34.54 31.66
CA ASP A 309 16.69 35.24 31.95
C ASP A 309 16.64 35.61 33.45
N PRO A 310 16.44 36.91 33.79
CA PRO A 310 16.36 37.37 35.17
C PRO A 310 15.18 36.78 35.97
N LYS A 311 14.18 36.19 35.30
CA LYS A 311 13.01 35.57 35.94
C LYS A 311 13.26 34.15 36.43
N GLN A 312 14.37 33.53 36.04
CA GLN A 312 14.70 32.18 36.47
C GLN A 312 15.04 32.15 37.96
N ASP A 313 14.40 31.24 38.71
CA ASP A 313 14.80 30.97 40.09
C ASP A 313 16.21 30.38 40.14
N ILE A 314 16.49 29.45 39.23
CA ILE A 314 17.75 28.72 39.11
C ILE A 314 18.14 28.62 37.64
N SER A 315 19.31 29.17 37.28
CA SER A 315 19.81 29.13 35.90
C SER A 315 20.31 27.73 35.50
N PRO A 316 20.26 27.36 34.20
CA PRO A 316 20.81 26.09 33.72
C PRO A 316 22.29 25.89 34.07
N GLN A 317 23.10 26.96 33.99
CA GLN A 317 24.51 26.94 34.34
C GLN A 317 24.75 26.73 35.84
N PHE A 318 23.84 27.21 36.71
CA PHE A 318 23.88 26.86 38.12
C PHE A 318 23.71 25.36 38.34
N MET A 319 22.85 24.68 37.57
CA MET A 319 22.66 23.23 37.69
C MET A 319 23.91 22.43 37.27
N ALA A 320 24.75 23.02 36.41
CA ALA A 320 25.93 22.39 35.84
C ALA A 320 27.26 22.70 36.58
N TYR A 321 27.24 23.43 37.70
CA TYR A 321 28.45 23.88 38.43
C TYR A 321 29.43 22.76 38.92
N LYS A 322 29.02 21.49 38.85
CA LYS A 322 29.85 20.30 39.17
C LYS A 322 30.18 19.45 37.95
N ASP A 323 29.73 19.84 36.77
CA ASP A 323 29.84 19.06 35.55
C ASP A 323 30.55 19.91 34.48
N PRO A 324 31.89 19.83 34.38
CA PRO A 324 32.65 20.62 33.43
C PRO A 324 32.23 20.42 31.97
N ARG A 325 31.78 19.22 31.61
CA ARG A 325 31.33 18.92 30.25
C ARG A 325 30.03 19.65 29.95
N LEU A 326 29.06 19.56 30.85
CA LEU A 326 27.77 20.24 30.68
C LEU A 326 27.94 21.76 30.76
N PHE A 327 28.72 22.25 31.73
CA PHE A 327 29.03 23.67 31.88
C PHE A 327 29.69 24.25 30.62
N ASN A 328 30.61 23.50 30.00
CA ASN A 328 31.23 23.88 28.73
C ASN A 328 30.22 24.00 27.58
N LEU A 329 29.21 23.12 27.51
CA LEU A 329 28.15 23.24 26.50
C LEU A 329 27.35 24.52 26.70
N LEU A 330 27.00 24.85 27.95
CA LEU A 330 26.22 26.04 28.29
C LEU A 330 27.00 27.34 27.99
N LEU A 331 28.29 27.41 28.36
CA LEU A 331 29.12 28.58 28.00
C LEU A 331 29.28 28.74 26.49
N LYS A 332 29.42 27.62 25.74
CA LYS A 332 29.43 27.66 24.27
C LYS A 332 28.13 28.25 23.71
N GLY A 333 27.00 28.03 24.38
CA GLY A 333 25.71 28.62 24.06
C GLY A 333 25.50 30.04 24.59
N GLY A 334 26.50 30.66 25.24
CA GLY A 334 26.41 32.04 25.74
C GLY A 334 25.88 32.17 27.18
N ALA A 335 25.84 31.11 27.97
CA ALA A 335 25.48 31.24 29.38
C ALA A 335 26.47 32.14 30.14
N ASP A 336 25.95 33.05 30.96
CA ASP A 336 26.75 33.85 31.89
C ASP A 336 27.15 32.95 33.07
N PRO A 337 28.46 32.66 33.25
CA PRO A 337 28.95 31.80 34.31
C PRO A 337 28.71 32.38 35.72
N PHE A 338 28.38 33.67 35.84
CA PHE A 338 28.11 34.32 37.11
C PHE A 338 26.62 34.44 37.44
N TRP A 339 25.73 34.20 36.47
CA TRP A 339 24.28 34.22 36.70
C TRP A 339 23.77 32.89 37.27
N GLY A 340 23.29 32.91 38.51
CA GLY A 340 22.76 31.73 39.21
C GLY A 340 21.25 31.55 39.14
N GLY A 341 20.52 32.56 38.65
CA GLY A 341 19.09 32.74 38.90
C GLY A 341 18.85 33.71 40.08
N SER A 342 17.58 34.06 40.30
CA SER A 342 17.16 34.98 41.37
C SER A 342 17.36 34.40 42.77
N GLU A 343 17.27 33.08 42.94
CA GLU A 343 17.53 32.37 44.20
C GLU A 343 18.90 31.65 44.22
N GLY A 344 19.53 31.50 43.05
CA GLY A 344 20.81 30.83 42.90
C GLY A 344 22.01 31.76 43.08
N GLN A 345 22.98 31.34 43.90
CA GLN A 345 24.31 31.97 43.91
C GLN A 345 24.98 31.84 42.54
N SER A 346 25.91 32.73 42.21
CA SER A 346 26.79 32.58 41.06
C SER A 346 27.34 31.13 40.89
N PRO A 347 27.18 30.51 39.71
CA PRO A 347 27.65 29.15 39.44
C PRO A 347 29.15 28.97 39.66
N VAL A 348 29.97 29.96 39.26
CA VAL A 348 31.42 29.97 39.52
C VAL A 348 31.72 29.98 41.00
N ILE A 349 31.05 30.85 41.77
CA ILE A 349 31.27 30.91 43.22
C ILE A 349 30.81 29.62 43.90
N LYS A 350 29.71 29.02 43.42
CA LYS A 350 29.26 27.72 43.89
C LYS A 350 30.25 26.60 43.57
N ALA A 351 30.86 26.62 42.38
CA ALA A 351 31.90 25.69 41.95
C ALA A 351 33.16 25.80 42.83
N ILE A 352 33.60 27.01 43.17
CA ILE A 352 34.66 27.26 44.16
C ILE A 352 34.26 26.67 45.51
N ALA A 353 33.12 27.08 46.05
CA ALA A 353 32.65 26.67 47.37
C ALA A 353 32.54 25.15 47.53
N LYS A 354 32.19 24.42 46.47
CA LYS A 354 32.09 22.95 46.46
C LYS A 354 33.31 22.24 45.88
N GLY A 355 34.28 22.96 45.36
CA GLY A 355 35.53 22.42 44.89
C GLY A 355 35.56 21.76 43.54
N SER A 356 34.70 22.22 42.64
CA SER A 356 34.64 21.72 41.27
C SER A 356 35.78 22.30 40.43
N ILE A 357 37.05 22.04 40.78
CA ILE A 357 38.22 22.65 40.11
C ILE A 357 38.25 22.42 38.60
N GLY A 358 37.65 21.33 38.11
CA GLY A 358 37.50 21.06 36.67
C GLY A 358 36.68 22.11 35.90
N ILE A 359 35.96 23.00 36.58
CA ILE A 359 35.27 24.15 35.96
C ILE A 359 36.27 25.24 35.54
N LEU A 360 37.38 25.41 36.26
CA LEU A 360 38.33 26.49 35.98
C LEU A 360 38.91 26.43 34.55
N PRO A 361 39.41 25.29 34.03
CA PRO A 361 39.86 25.20 32.65
C PRO A 361 38.76 25.50 31.62
N VAL A 362 37.50 25.25 31.97
CA VAL A 362 36.34 25.57 31.11
C VAL A 362 36.13 27.08 31.06
N LEU A 363 36.22 27.78 32.19
CA LEU A 363 36.12 29.24 32.25
C LEU A 363 37.22 29.90 31.42
N SER A 364 38.47 29.46 31.58
CA SER A 364 39.60 29.98 30.80
C SER A 364 39.45 29.77 29.30
N ARG A 365 39.00 28.57 28.89
CA ARG A 365 38.75 28.26 27.48
C ARG A 365 37.75 29.22 26.84
N HIS A 366 36.74 29.65 27.59
CA HIS A 366 35.71 30.58 27.13
C HIS A 366 36.04 32.05 27.42
N GLN A 367 37.27 32.37 27.86
CA GLN A 367 37.74 33.73 28.11
C GLN A 367 36.84 34.52 29.09
N VAL A 368 36.33 33.82 30.10
CA VAL A 368 35.56 34.45 31.18
C VAL A 368 36.46 35.40 31.96
N ASP A 369 35.97 36.59 32.33
CA ASP A 369 36.72 37.51 33.17
C ASP A 369 36.87 36.96 34.60
N LEU A 370 38.02 36.33 34.86
CA LEU A 370 38.36 35.76 36.17
C LEU A 370 38.76 36.83 37.20
N ASN A 371 38.86 38.11 36.83
CA ASN A 371 39.05 39.22 37.77
C ASN A 371 37.73 39.87 38.20
N ALA A 372 36.59 39.40 37.68
CA ALA A 372 35.27 39.95 37.98
C ALA A 372 35.00 39.98 39.50
N VAL A 373 34.27 41.02 39.92
CA VAL A 373 33.81 41.21 41.29
C VAL A 373 32.35 40.79 41.39
N ILE A 374 32.06 39.83 42.24
CA ILE A 374 30.74 39.23 42.45
C ILE A 374 30.38 39.39 43.93
N ASP A 375 29.24 40.04 44.19
CA ASP A 375 28.71 40.26 45.53
C ASP A 375 29.69 40.88 46.54
N ASP A 376 30.58 41.79 46.09
CA ASP A 376 31.67 42.49 46.84
C ASP A 376 33.09 41.87 46.80
N LYS A 377 33.26 40.66 46.25
CA LYS A 377 34.54 39.94 46.23
C LYS A 377 34.97 39.58 44.81
N SER A 378 36.26 39.69 44.52
CA SER A 378 36.82 39.11 43.29
C SER A 378 36.74 37.58 43.33
N VAL A 379 36.79 36.93 42.16
CA VAL A 379 36.77 35.45 42.07
C VAL A 379 37.86 34.80 42.94
N ILE A 380 39.06 35.38 42.96
CA ILE A 380 40.17 34.89 43.80
C ILE A 380 39.92 35.12 45.29
N GLN A 381 39.30 36.23 45.68
CA GLN A 381 38.88 36.45 47.07
C GLN A 381 37.82 35.44 47.50
N TRP A 382 36.90 35.03 46.61
CA TRP A 382 35.97 33.93 46.88
C TRP A 382 36.69 32.59 47.07
N ALA A 383 37.72 32.29 46.28
CA ALA A 383 38.55 31.09 46.46
C ALA A 383 39.26 31.08 47.82
N ILE A 384 39.82 32.22 48.23
CA ILE A 384 40.40 32.39 49.56
C ILE A 384 39.32 32.23 50.63
N PHE A 385 38.17 32.89 50.48
CA PHE A 385 37.06 32.84 51.43
C PHE A 385 36.57 31.42 51.67
N TYR A 386 36.47 30.57 50.64
CA TYR A 386 36.10 29.16 50.82
C TYR A 386 37.28 28.22 51.15
N ASN A 387 38.46 28.77 51.42
CA ASN A 387 39.70 28.03 51.72
C ASN A 387 40.07 27.03 50.60
N ARG A 388 40.00 27.48 49.34
CA ARG A 388 40.26 26.69 48.13
C ARG A 388 41.62 27.00 47.55
N LYS A 389 42.66 26.45 48.15
CA LYS A 389 44.04 26.62 47.69
C LYS A 389 44.22 26.22 46.22
N ASP A 390 43.62 25.10 45.82
CA ASP A 390 43.63 24.61 44.44
C ASP A 390 43.08 25.62 43.43
N TRP A 391 41.99 26.32 43.78
CA TRP A 391 41.45 27.40 42.96
C TRP A 391 42.32 28.65 42.99
N VAL A 392 42.92 29.01 44.12
CA VAL A 392 43.85 30.16 44.21
C VAL A 392 45.06 29.93 43.31
N GLU A 393 45.68 28.75 43.39
CA GLU A 393 46.81 28.34 42.55
C GLU A 393 46.43 28.37 41.07
N GLY A 394 45.30 27.77 40.73
CA GLY A 394 44.79 27.72 39.35
C GLY A 394 44.48 29.11 38.79
N LEU A 395 43.75 29.96 39.52
CA LEU A 395 43.38 31.30 39.07
C LEU A 395 44.63 32.16 38.78
N LEU A 396 45.65 32.09 39.63
CA LEU A 396 46.91 32.80 39.41
C LEU A 396 47.68 32.24 38.21
N ALA A 397 47.65 30.92 38.00
CA ALA A 397 48.25 30.29 36.82
C ALA A 397 47.56 30.72 35.51
N GLU A 398 46.25 30.97 35.56
CA GLU A 398 45.43 31.49 34.45
C GLU A 398 45.57 33.02 34.27
N GLY A 399 46.44 33.69 35.04
CA GLY A 399 46.77 35.10 34.87
C GLY A 399 45.87 36.10 35.60
N VAL A 400 45.10 35.65 36.60
CA VAL A 400 44.36 36.57 37.49
C VAL A 400 45.34 37.49 38.20
N THR A 401 45.01 38.78 38.26
CA THR A 401 45.91 39.80 38.82
C THR A 401 46.01 39.58 40.33
N LYS A 402 47.23 39.33 40.82
CA LYS A 402 47.52 39.28 42.25
C LYS A 402 47.37 40.70 42.82
N GLN A 403 46.31 40.95 43.60
CA GLN A 403 46.13 42.22 44.30
C GLN A 403 47.08 42.24 45.51
N ASP A 404 47.70 43.39 45.77
CA ASP A 404 48.75 43.54 46.81
C ASP A 404 48.25 43.20 48.23
N ASP A 405 46.94 43.31 48.46
CA ASP A 405 46.30 43.08 49.75
C ASP A 405 45.82 41.63 49.98
N LEU A 406 45.96 40.71 48.99
CA LEU A 406 45.44 39.34 49.12
C LEU A 406 46.06 38.57 50.30
N VAL A 407 47.34 38.79 50.61
CA VAL A 407 48.01 38.16 51.76
C VAL A 407 47.41 38.66 53.07
N GLU A 408 47.21 39.97 53.21
CA GLU A 408 46.60 40.57 54.40
C GLU A 408 45.14 40.13 54.56
N TYR A 409 44.38 40.15 53.46
CA TYR A 409 43.00 39.65 53.40
C TYR A 409 42.92 38.18 53.86
N THR A 410 43.81 37.32 53.36
CA THR A 410 43.85 35.89 53.72
C THR A 410 44.11 35.70 55.21
N ARG A 411 45.08 36.44 55.78
CA ARG A 411 45.42 36.38 57.21
C ARG A 411 44.28 36.87 58.10
N LYS A 412 43.57 37.94 57.69
CA LYS A 412 42.41 38.47 58.44
C LYS A 412 41.26 37.48 58.58
N LEU A 413 41.04 36.63 57.56
CA LEU A 413 39.99 35.62 57.59
C LEU A 413 40.29 34.43 58.53
N GLY A 414 41.55 34.22 58.91
CA GLY A 414 42.01 33.13 59.79
C GLY A 414 41.91 31.73 59.18
N GLY A 415 42.69 30.76 59.68
CA GLY A 415 42.58 29.33 59.31
C GLY A 415 42.89 29.00 57.85
N ARG A 416 43.65 29.86 57.16
CA ARG A 416 44.01 29.78 55.72
C ARG A 416 45.51 29.92 55.51
N ASP A 417 46.30 29.46 56.48
CA ASP A 417 47.75 29.70 56.55
C ASP A 417 48.48 29.17 55.31
N GLU A 418 48.08 28.01 54.79
CA GLU A 418 48.66 27.46 53.55
C GLU A 418 48.48 28.36 52.34
N ILE A 419 47.33 29.04 52.24
CA ILE A 419 47.05 29.98 51.14
C ILE A 419 47.85 31.27 51.36
N ALA A 420 47.93 31.77 52.59
CA ALA A 420 48.72 32.95 52.92
C ALA A 420 50.22 32.75 52.63
N ASP A 421 50.75 31.58 52.96
CA ASP A 421 52.13 31.19 52.70
C ASP A 421 52.40 31.03 51.21
N TYR A 422 51.45 30.46 50.46
CA TYR A 422 51.54 30.36 49.00
C TYR A 422 51.54 31.75 48.35
N LEU A 423 50.63 32.65 48.74
CA LEU A 423 50.54 34.02 48.23
C LEU A 423 51.72 34.90 48.67
N SER A 424 52.46 34.54 49.72
CA SER A 424 53.65 35.30 50.16
C SER A 424 54.90 34.94 49.35
N LYS A 425 54.87 33.84 48.61
CA LYS A 425 55.88 33.46 47.62
C LYS A 425 55.56 34.12 46.28
#